data_AF-A0A7K3H2D5-F1
#
_entry.id   AF-A0A7K3H2D5-F1
#
_cell.length_a   1.000
_cell.length_b   1.000
_cell.length_c   1.000
_cell.angle_alpha   90.00
_cell.angle_beta   90.00
_cell.angle_gamma   90.00
#
_symmetry.space_group_name_H-M   'P 1'
#
loop_
_entity.id
_entity.type
_entity.pdbx_description
1 polymer ?
#
loop_
_entity_poly.entity_id
_entity_poly.type
_entity_poly.pdbx_seq_one_letter_code
_entity_poly.pdbx_strand_id
1 'polypeptide(L)'
;MRNDFVFMDEFMPGVRWDAKYATWDNFTGKPVDGYLANRIVGTRALCAALQSAREEAASYGFGLLLWDGYRPQRAVDSFLRWSKQPEDGRTKQRHYPHIDRPDMFENGYVAARSGHSRGSTVDLTLYHLASGDLADMGGGHDLMDSVSHHGAEGVSQVAADSRRRLRSIMETSGFSSYACEWWHYTLTDEPYPDTYFDFPVAQVSLG
;
A
#
# COMPACT_ATOMS: atom_id res chain seq x y z
N MET A 1 -8.40 19.20 4.62
CA MET A 1 -7.48 18.44 3.74
C MET A 1 -6.76 19.44 2.84
N ARG A 2 -5.48 19.25 2.49
CA ARG A 2 -4.77 20.14 1.56
C ARG A 2 -5.43 20.03 0.17
N ASN A 3 -5.54 21.13 -0.59
CA ASN A 3 -6.41 21.22 -1.79
C ASN A 3 -6.21 20.11 -2.85
N ASP A 4 -4.99 19.56 -2.96
CA ASP A 4 -4.65 18.54 -3.95
C ASP A 4 -4.74 17.10 -3.43
N PHE A 5 -5.07 16.92 -2.16
CA PHE A 5 -5.30 15.61 -1.55
C PHE A 5 -6.79 15.38 -1.38
N VAL A 6 -7.21 14.15 -1.67
CA VAL A 6 -8.60 13.72 -1.59
C VAL A 6 -8.68 12.36 -0.92
N PHE A 7 -9.82 12.05 -0.34
CA PHE A 7 -10.16 10.67 -0.04
C PHE A 7 -10.42 9.93 -1.34
N MET A 8 -9.77 8.78 -1.51
CA MET A 8 -9.85 8.02 -2.76
C MET A 8 -11.25 7.49 -3.03
N ASP A 9 -12.00 7.16 -1.97
CA ASP A 9 -13.38 6.67 -2.09
C ASP A 9 -14.40 7.77 -2.47
N GLU A 10 -14.10 9.03 -2.14
CA GLU A 10 -14.87 10.18 -2.63
C GLU A 10 -14.55 10.49 -4.10
N PHE A 11 -13.29 10.34 -4.52
CA PHE A 11 -12.88 10.59 -5.90
C PHE A 11 -13.27 9.45 -6.85
N MET A 12 -13.16 8.20 -6.40
CA MET A 12 -13.47 6.97 -7.15
C MET A 12 -14.56 6.16 -6.44
N PRO A 13 -15.84 6.56 -6.53
CA PRO A 13 -16.93 5.82 -5.90
C PRO A 13 -16.93 4.33 -6.26
N GLY A 14 -17.10 3.49 -5.24
CA GLY A 14 -17.12 2.04 -5.35
C GLY A 14 -15.76 1.35 -5.40
N VAL A 15 -14.64 2.08 -5.25
CA VAL A 15 -13.35 1.46 -4.96
C VAL A 15 -13.42 0.72 -3.61
N ARG A 16 -12.76 -0.43 -3.49
CA ARG A 16 -12.65 -1.13 -2.20
C ARG A 16 -11.40 -0.66 -1.49
N TRP A 17 -11.48 -0.49 -0.16
CA TRP A 17 -10.32 -0.18 0.66
C TRP A 17 -10.41 -0.84 2.02
N ASP A 18 -9.25 -1.01 2.65
CA ASP A 18 -9.08 -1.36 4.05
C ASP A 18 -7.80 -0.68 4.54
N ALA A 19 -7.92 0.49 5.18
CA ALA A 19 -6.76 1.31 5.53
C ALA A 19 -5.99 0.65 6.67
N LYS A 20 -5.05 -0.25 6.35
CA LYS A 20 -4.42 -1.18 7.29
C LYS A 20 -3.81 -0.48 8.50
N TYR A 21 -3.14 0.65 8.27
CA TYR A 21 -2.49 1.45 9.32
C TYR A 21 -3.45 2.27 10.17
N ALA A 22 -4.73 2.40 9.80
CA ALA A 22 -5.78 2.92 10.67
C ALA A 22 -6.41 1.84 11.56
N THR A 23 -5.99 0.57 11.45
CA THR A 23 -6.55 -0.58 12.17
C THR A 23 -5.51 -1.29 13.04
N TRP A 24 -5.91 -2.35 13.72
CA TRP A 24 -4.99 -3.26 14.42
C TRP A 24 -4.37 -4.33 13.50
N ASP A 25 -4.85 -4.46 12.27
CA ASP A 25 -4.41 -5.48 11.31
C ASP A 25 -3.23 -4.97 10.46
N ASN A 26 -2.08 -4.73 11.10
CA ASN A 26 -0.83 -4.37 10.43
C ASN A 26 0.38 -4.88 11.22
N PHE A 27 1.57 -4.80 10.65
CA PHE A 27 2.79 -5.35 11.26
C PHE A 27 3.14 -4.73 12.63
N THR A 28 2.65 -3.52 12.95
CA THR A 28 2.87 -2.92 14.27
C THR A 28 1.90 -3.41 15.34
N GLY A 29 0.82 -4.10 14.95
CA GLY A 29 -0.21 -4.63 15.84
C GLY A 29 -1.14 -3.59 16.46
N LYS A 30 -1.14 -2.34 15.96
CA LYS A 30 -1.99 -1.25 16.42
C LYS A 30 -2.18 -0.17 15.35
N PRO A 31 -3.18 0.73 15.47
CA PRO A 31 -3.27 1.91 14.62
C PRO A 31 -2.00 2.75 14.71
N VAL A 32 -1.54 3.22 13.56
CA VAL A 32 -0.25 3.90 13.37
C VAL A 32 -0.44 5.41 13.54
N ASP A 33 0.53 6.06 14.18
CA ASP A 33 0.52 7.51 14.38
C ASP A 33 0.23 8.27 13.06
N GLY A 34 -0.76 9.16 13.07
CA GLY A 34 -1.17 9.93 11.89
C GLY A 34 -2.35 9.35 11.11
N TYR A 35 -2.71 8.08 11.30
CA TYR A 35 -3.94 7.50 10.77
C TYR A 35 -5.09 7.65 11.77
N LEU A 36 -5.80 8.77 11.68
CA LEU A 36 -6.94 9.12 12.55
C LEU A 36 -8.30 8.74 11.95
N ALA A 37 -8.31 8.22 10.71
CA ALA A 37 -9.50 7.76 10.01
C ALA A 37 -9.18 6.51 9.18
N ASN A 38 -10.10 5.54 9.15
CA ASN A 38 -10.02 4.36 8.29
C ASN A 38 -10.46 4.70 6.86
N ARG A 39 -9.61 5.47 6.17
CA ARG A 39 -9.80 5.89 4.78
C ARG A 39 -8.45 6.02 4.10
N ILE A 40 -8.44 5.89 2.78
CA ILE A 40 -7.24 6.08 1.97
C ILE A 40 -7.25 7.50 1.41
N VAL A 41 -6.15 8.22 1.64
CA VAL A 41 -5.92 9.56 1.10
C VAL A 41 -4.90 9.45 -0.03
N GLY A 42 -4.99 10.30 -1.05
CA GLY A 42 -3.99 10.37 -2.10
C GLY A 42 -4.05 11.72 -2.82
N THR A 43 -3.04 12.01 -3.64
CA THR A 43 -3.14 13.16 -4.55
C THR A 43 -4.25 12.93 -5.57
N ARG A 44 -4.85 14.01 -6.09
CA ARG A 44 -5.81 13.93 -7.20
C ARG A 44 -5.20 13.23 -8.43
N ALA A 45 -3.91 13.45 -8.69
CA ALA A 45 -3.18 12.80 -9.78
C ALA A 45 -3.10 11.28 -9.59
N LEU A 46 -2.78 10.82 -8.37
CA LEU A 46 -2.82 9.39 -8.02
C LEU A 46 -4.22 8.80 -8.25
N CYS A 47 -5.27 9.50 -7.81
CA CYS A 47 -6.64 9.01 -7.98
C CYS A 47 -7.06 8.93 -9.45
N ALA A 48 -6.66 9.90 -10.28
CA ALA A 48 -6.92 9.87 -11.71
C ALA A 48 -6.24 8.67 -12.40
N ALA A 49 -4.97 8.40 -12.07
CA ALA A 49 -4.25 7.25 -12.61
C ALA A 49 -4.82 5.91 -12.10
N LEU A 50 -5.22 5.84 -10.83
CA LEU A 50 -5.90 4.65 -10.27
C LEU A 50 -7.26 4.38 -10.92
N GLN A 51 -7.97 5.43 -11.36
CA GLN A 51 -9.22 5.25 -12.11
C GLN A 51 -8.95 4.56 -13.46
N SER A 52 -7.88 4.94 -14.18
CA SER A 52 -7.44 4.23 -15.38
C SER A 52 -7.03 2.78 -15.07
N ALA A 53 -6.28 2.54 -13.99
CA ALA A 53 -5.91 1.19 -13.56
C ALA A 53 -7.12 0.32 -13.22
N ARG A 54 -8.17 0.91 -12.63
CA ARG A 54 -9.43 0.23 -12.33
C ARG A 54 -10.19 -0.16 -13.59
N GLU A 55 -10.22 0.71 -14.60
CA GLU A 55 -10.84 0.42 -15.89
C GLU A 55 -10.11 -0.70 -16.63
N GLU A 56 -8.79 -0.66 -16.65
CA GLU A 56 -7.95 -1.72 -17.20
C GLU A 56 -8.14 -3.05 -16.46
N ALA A 57 -8.12 -3.04 -15.12
CA ALA A 57 -8.38 -4.21 -14.30
C ALA A 57 -9.76 -4.83 -14.59
N ALA A 58 -10.78 -3.99 -14.76
CA ALA A 58 -12.14 -4.44 -15.05
C ALA A 58 -12.23 -5.16 -16.41
N SER A 59 -11.44 -4.75 -17.41
CA SER A 59 -11.36 -5.44 -18.71
C SER A 59 -10.87 -6.89 -18.59
N TYR A 60 -10.11 -7.19 -17.53
CA TYR A 60 -9.63 -8.54 -17.18
C TYR A 60 -10.51 -9.26 -16.15
N GLY A 61 -11.65 -8.68 -15.76
CA GLY A 61 -12.54 -9.26 -14.75
C GLY A 61 -12.08 -9.05 -13.30
N PHE A 62 -11.21 -8.07 -13.06
CA PHE A 62 -10.71 -7.72 -11.73
C PHE A 62 -11.19 -6.34 -11.26
N GLY A 63 -11.29 -6.16 -9.94
CA GLY A 63 -11.33 -4.85 -9.30
C GLY A 63 -10.10 -4.63 -8.41
N LEU A 64 -9.95 -3.42 -7.89
CA LEU A 64 -8.83 -3.03 -7.03
C LEU A 64 -9.27 -2.93 -5.56
N LEU A 65 -8.46 -3.46 -4.65
CA LEU A 65 -8.55 -3.26 -3.21
C LEU A 65 -7.32 -2.48 -2.72
N LEU A 66 -7.53 -1.33 -2.11
CA LEU A 66 -6.47 -0.44 -1.61
C LEU A 66 -6.21 -0.64 -0.11
N TRP A 67 -4.95 -0.72 0.29
CA TRP A 67 -4.55 -0.87 1.69
C TRP A 67 -3.90 0.37 2.29
N ASP A 68 -3.13 1.10 1.47
CA ASP A 68 -2.53 2.38 1.87
C ASP A 68 -2.33 3.29 0.66
N GLY A 69 -2.22 4.59 0.92
CA GLY A 69 -1.99 5.63 -0.07
C GLY A 69 -1.02 6.67 0.49
N TYR A 70 -1.49 7.89 0.72
CA TYR A 70 -0.75 8.88 1.48
C TYR A 70 -0.48 8.40 2.91
N ARG A 71 0.81 8.36 3.27
CA ARG A 71 1.30 8.01 4.61
C ARG A 71 1.99 9.21 5.26
N PRO A 72 1.49 9.76 6.37
CA PRO A 72 2.14 10.87 7.06
C PRO A 72 3.57 10.50 7.49
N GLN A 73 4.53 11.44 7.43
CA GLN A 73 5.90 11.18 7.88
C GLN A 73 5.95 10.65 9.32
N ARG A 74 5.09 11.13 10.23
CA ARG A 74 4.98 10.62 11.60
C ARG A 74 4.63 9.13 11.69
N ALA A 75 3.95 8.57 10.69
CA ALA A 75 3.66 7.15 10.60
C ALA A 75 4.94 6.36 10.29
N VAL A 76 5.75 6.87 9.35
CA VAL A 76 7.08 6.33 9.04
C VAL A 76 7.98 6.40 10.27
N ASP A 77 7.98 7.52 10.99
CA ASP A 77 8.74 7.66 12.23
C ASP A 77 8.23 6.71 13.33
N SER A 78 6.93 6.40 13.34
CA SER A 78 6.34 5.38 14.22
C SER A 78 6.82 3.98 13.87
N PHE A 79 6.95 3.64 12.58
CA PHE A 79 7.56 2.38 12.16
C PHE A 79 9.00 2.25 12.62
N LEU A 80 9.78 3.33 12.53
CA LEU A 80 11.16 3.36 13.00
C LEU A 80 11.26 3.24 14.53
N ARG A 81 10.32 3.84 15.27
CA ARG A 81 10.25 3.66 16.72
C ARG A 81 9.88 2.22 17.07
N TRP A 82 8.90 1.64 16.38
CA TRP A 82 8.45 0.26 16.58
C TRP A 82 9.56 -0.76 16.29
N SER A 83 10.37 -0.55 15.24
CA SER A 83 11.43 -1.50 14.87
C SER A 83 12.58 -1.56 15.87
N LYS A 84 12.70 -0.55 16.73
CA LYS A 84 13.68 -0.48 17.83
C LYS A 84 13.16 -1.04 19.16
N GLN A 85 11.88 -1.42 19.22
CA GLN A 85 11.31 -2.03 20.42
C GLN A 85 11.68 -3.52 20.50
N PRO A 86 11.77 -4.10 21.72
CA PRO A 86 11.92 -5.53 21.88
C PRO A 86 10.84 -6.30 21.12
N GLU A 87 11.22 -7.44 20.54
CA GLU A 87 10.28 -8.32 19.87
C GLU A 87 9.28 -8.90 20.87
N ASP A 88 7.98 -8.79 20.55
CA ASP A 88 6.89 -9.34 21.35
C ASP A 88 6.18 -10.52 20.67
N GLY A 89 6.57 -10.85 19.43
CA GLY A 89 6.11 -12.03 18.69
C GLY A 89 4.68 -11.92 18.15
N ARG A 90 3.95 -10.84 18.40
CA ARG A 90 2.51 -10.73 18.10
C ARG A 90 2.21 -10.78 16.60
N THR A 91 3.05 -10.13 15.80
CA THR A 91 2.87 -10.00 14.35
C THR A 91 3.96 -10.69 13.53
N LYS A 92 5.05 -11.16 14.18
CA LYS A 92 6.24 -11.74 13.53
C LYS A 92 5.90 -12.85 12.54
N GLN A 93 5.15 -13.87 12.97
CA GLN A 93 4.85 -15.02 12.12
C GLN A 93 4.10 -14.65 10.84
N ARG A 94 3.29 -13.60 10.88
CA ARG A 94 2.47 -13.16 9.75
C ARG A 94 3.21 -12.18 8.83
N HIS A 95 3.98 -11.27 9.41
CA HIS A 95 4.52 -10.12 8.68
C HIS A 95 6.02 -10.22 8.40
N TYR A 96 6.79 -10.92 9.24
CA TYR A 96 8.25 -10.96 9.11
C TYR A 96 8.83 -12.23 9.75
N PRO A 97 8.42 -13.43 9.29
CA PRO A 97 8.75 -14.69 9.96
C PRO A 97 10.25 -15.01 9.95
N HIS A 98 11.00 -14.51 8.97
CA HIS A 98 12.40 -14.88 8.73
C HIS A 98 13.41 -13.75 8.95
N ILE A 99 12.96 -12.59 9.44
CA ILE A 99 13.83 -11.44 9.73
C ILE A 99 13.50 -10.86 11.11
N ASP A 100 14.40 -10.02 11.63
CA ASP A 100 14.15 -9.22 12.82
C ASP A 100 13.68 -7.80 12.44
N ARG A 101 13.06 -7.09 13.38
CA ARG A 101 12.45 -5.77 13.09
C ARG A 101 13.45 -4.75 12.53
N PRO A 102 14.71 -4.65 13.02
CA PRO A 102 15.68 -3.72 12.44
C PRO A 102 15.96 -4.02 10.96
N ASP A 103 16.01 -5.31 10.60
CA ASP A 103 16.31 -5.78 9.23
C ASP A 103 15.26 -5.29 8.22
N MET A 104 14.05 -4.93 8.65
CA MET A 104 13.04 -4.36 7.75
C MET A 104 13.52 -3.09 7.06
N PHE A 105 14.30 -2.27 7.76
CA PHE A 105 14.87 -1.04 7.22
C PHE A 105 16.13 -1.31 6.39
N GLU A 106 16.97 -2.23 6.87
CA GLU A 106 18.22 -2.60 6.18
C GLU A 106 17.94 -3.31 4.84
N ASN A 107 16.91 -4.15 4.80
CA ASN A 107 16.49 -4.88 3.60
C ASN A 107 15.54 -4.06 2.70
N GLY A 108 15.20 -2.83 3.08
CA GLY A 108 14.43 -1.91 2.23
C GLY A 108 12.92 -2.14 2.18
N TYR A 109 12.33 -2.96 3.07
CA TYR A 109 10.87 -3.08 3.19
C TYR A 109 10.25 -1.84 3.85
N VAL A 110 11.02 -1.12 4.67
CA VAL A 110 10.58 0.17 5.23
C VAL A 110 11.64 1.23 4.97
N ALA A 111 11.25 2.30 4.30
CA ALA A 111 12.11 3.45 4.06
C ALA A 111 11.88 4.55 5.10
N ALA A 112 12.95 5.13 5.64
CA ALA A 112 12.87 6.30 6.53
C ALA A 112 12.25 7.54 5.84
N ARG A 113 12.34 7.59 4.51
CA ARG A 113 11.63 8.53 3.64
C ARG A 113 10.83 7.74 2.62
N SER A 114 9.55 7.53 2.91
CA SER A 114 8.68 6.69 2.09
C SER A 114 8.09 7.47 0.90
N GLY A 115 7.96 6.79 -0.24
CA GLY A 115 7.22 7.31 -1.41
C GLY A 115 5.78 7.70 -1.06
N HIS A 116 5.14 6.95 -0.15
CA HIS A 116 3.80 7.24 0.35
C HIS A 116 3.66 8.62 0.99
N SER A 117 4.71 9.14 1.62
CA SER A 117 4.68 10.47 2.22
C SER A 117 4.68 11.58 1.19
N ARG A 118 4.88 11.29 -0.09
CA ARG A 118 4.70 12.22 -1.23
C ARG A 118 3.28 12.22 -1.79
N GLY A 119 2.45 11.26 -1.37
CA GLY A 119 1.02 11.21 -1.69
C GLY A 119 0.65 10.55 -3.02
N SER A 120 1.63 10.00 -3.73
CA SER A 120 1.47 9.40 -5.06
C SER A 120 1.91 7.94 -5.14
N THR A 121 1.99 7.28 -3.99
CA THR A 121 2.25 5.85 -3.87
C THR A 121 1.03 5.16 -3.27
N VAL A 122 0.79 3.92 -3.66
CA VAL A 122 -0.36 3.12 -3.26
C VAL A 122 0.05 1.66 -3.05
N ASP A 123 -0.52 1.05 -2.01
CA ASP A 123 -0.44 -0.38 -1.74
C ASP A 123 -1.79 -1.01 -2.07
N LEU A 124 -1.82 -2.01 -2.96
CA LEU A 124 -3.08 -2.59 -3.44
C LEU A 124 -2.97 -4.03 -3.93
N THR A 125 -4.13 -4.65 -4.15
CA THR A 125 -4.26 -5.96 -4.80
C THR A 125 -5.46 -6.00 -5.75
N LEU A 126 -5.59 -7.13 -6.46
CA LEU A 126 -6.73 -7.48 -7.30
C LEU A 126 -7.75 -8.32 -6.51
N TYR A 127 -9.02 -8.17 -6.85
CA TYR A 127 -10.08 -9.11 -6.49
C TYR A 127 -10.89 -9.48 -7.74
N HIS A 128 -11.42 -10.69 -7.79
CA HIS A 128 -12.24 -11.17 -8.91
C HIS A 128 -13.62 -10.49 -8.87
N LEU A 129 -14.05 -9.84 -9.96
CA LEU A 129 -15.36 -9.19 -10.02
C LEU A 129 -16.52 -10.19 -9.92
N ALA A 130 -16.33 -11.41 -10.44
CA ALA A 130 -17.37 -12.43 -10.48
C ALA A 130 -17.67 -13.03 -9.09
N SER A 131 -16.65 -13.35 -8.30
CA SER A 131 -16.82 -13.96 -6.98
C SER A 131 -16.70 -12.97 -5.82
N GLY A 132 -15.99 -11.86 -6.02
CA GLY A 132 -15.64 -10.90 -4.98
C GLY A 132 -14.41 -11.29 -4.17
N ASP A 133 -13.82 -12.46 -4.40
CA ASP A 133 -12.65 -12.97 -3.67
C ASP A 133 -11.36 -12.26 -4.09
N LEU A 134 -10.41 -12.15 -3.16
CA LEU A 134 -9.07 -11.66 -3.48
C LEU A 134 -8.35 -12.62 -4.41
N ALA A 135 -7.63 -12.08 -5.38
CA ALA A 135 -6.72 -12.88 -6.18
C ALA A 135 -5.60 -13.44 -5.28
N ASP A 136 -5.24 -14.71 -5.48
CA ASP A 136 -4.08 -15.29 -4.81
C ASP A 136 -2.82 -14.56 -5.27
N MET A 137 -2.06 -14.03 -4.30
CA MET A 137 -0.79 -13.34 -4.51
C MET A 137 0.37 -14.08 -3.85
N GLY A 138 0.18 -15.27 -3.27
CA GLY A 138 1.25 -16.09 -2.68
C GLY A 138 1.89 -15.50 -1.42
N GLY A 139 1.30 -14.46 -0.84
CA GLY A 139 1.77 -13.75 0.33
C GLY A 139 0.83 -12.59 0.67
N GLY A 140 0.79 -12.17 1.93
CA GLY A 140 -0.04 -11.05 2.37
C GLY A 140 0.61 -9.69 2.12
N HIS A 141 -0.20 -8.62 2.21
CA HIS A 141 0.28 -7.25 2.38
C HIS A 141 1.18 -7.13 3.62
N ASP A 142 2.23 -6.32 3.53
CA ASP A 142 3.25 -6.17 4.59
C ASP A 142 3.87 -7.50 5.04
N LEU A 143 4.08 -8.44 4.11
CA LEU A 143 4.95 -9.59 4.36
C LEU A 143 6.38 -9.20 3.98
N MET A 144 7.19 -8.79 4.95
CA MET A 144 8.61 -8.44 4.79
C MET A 144 9.45 -9.70 4.65
N ASP A 145 9.35 -10.32 3.48
CA ASP A 145 10.04 -11.55 3.10
C ASP A 145 10.37 -11.54 1.60
N SER A 146 11.43 -12.25 1.22
CA SER A 146 11.83 -12.44 -0.17
C SER A 146 10.70 -12.96 -1.07
N VAL A 147 9.74 -13.72 -0.52
CA VAL A 147 8.56 -14.20 -1.25
C VAL A 147 7.65 -13.05 -1.69
N SER A 148 7.78 -11.85 -1.14
CA SER A 148 7.03 -10.66 -1.55
C SER A 148 7.62 -9.94 -2.76
N HIS A 149 8.85 -10.27 -3.17
CA HIS A 149 9.49 -9.66 -4.32
C HIS A 149 8.72 -9.98 -5.61
N HIS A 150 8.75 -9.06 -6.57
CA HIS A 150 8.33 -9.37 -7.93
C HIS A 150 9.28 -10.42 -8.54
N GLY A 151 8.72 -11.53 -9.03
CA GLY A 151 9.50 -12.63 -9.59
C GLY A 151 10.11 -13.57 -8.54
N ALA A 152 9.67 -13.50 -7.28
CA ALA A 152 10.11 -14.43 -6.23
C ALA A 152 9.87 -15.89 -6.62
N GLU A 153 10.79 -16.76 -6.21
CA GLU A 153 10.61 -18.21 -6.27
C GLU A 153 9.71 -18.68 -5.11
N GLY A 154 9.17 -19.89 -5.21
CA GLY A 154 8.37 -20.49 -4.12
C GLY A 154 6.91 -20.02 -4.03
N VAL A 155 6.45 -19.13 -4.92
CA VAL A 155 5.02 -18.82 -5.10
C VAL A 155 4.38 -19.78 -6.10
N SER A 156 3.07 -20.01 -5.95
CA SER A 156 2.30 -20.80 -6.93
C SER A 156 2.31 -20.11 -8.30
N GLN A 157 2.13 -20.88 -9.38
CA GLN A 157 2.00 -20.31 -10.72
C GLN A 157 0.83 -19.32 -10.81
N VAL A 158 -0.30 -19.62 -10.14
CA VAL A 158 -1.47 -18.73 -10.06
C VAL A 158 -1.09 -17.41 -9.40
N ALA A 159 -0.38 -17.44 -8.28
CA ALA A 159 0.09 -16.23 -7.60
C ALA A 159 1.06 -15.41 -8.45
N ALA A 160 2.00 -16.08 -9.13
CA ALA A 160 2.93 -15.41 -10.05
C ALA A 160 2.19 -14.72 -11.22
N ASP A 161 1.17 -15.37 -11.78
CA ASP A 161 0.33 -14.81 -12.83
C ASP A 161 -0.50 -13.61 -12.34
N SER A 162 -1.10 -13.71 -11.15
CA SER A 162 -1.82 -12.59 -10.52
C SER A 162 -0.92 -11.37 -10.27
N ARG A 163 0.31 -11.59 -9.77
CA ARG A 163 1.29 -10.50 -9.57
C ARG A 163 1.73 -9.88 -10.90
N ARG A 164 1.97 -10.69 -11.94
CA ARG A 164 2.27 -10.19 -13.29
C ARG A 164 1.11 -9.37 -13.84
N ARG A 165 -0.13 -9.82 -13.62
CA ARG A 165 -1.35 -9.10 -14.03
C ARG A 165 -1.45 -7.75 -13.34
N LEU A 166 -1.34 -7.72 -12.01
CA LEU A 166 -1.38 -6.48 -11.24
C LEU A 166 -0.30 -5.52 -11.72
N ARG A 167 0.95 -6.00 -11.82
CA ARG A 167 2.07 -5.18 -12.30
C ARG A 167 1.81 -4.59 -13.68
N SER A 168 1.36 -5.41 -14.63
CA SER A 168 1.07 -4.96 -16.01
C SER A 168 -0.03 -3.90 -16.04
N ILE A 169 -1.10 -4.07 -15.25
CA ILE A 169 -2.20 -3.09 -15.14
C ILE A 169 -1.66 -1.76 -14.62
N MET A 170 -0.89 -1.81 -13.52
CA MET A 170 -0.36 -0.62 -12.88
C MET A 170 0.67 0.10 -13.79
N GLU A 171 1.60 -0.63 -14.40
CA GLU A 171 2.61 -0.03 -15.30
C GLU A 171 1.98 0.61 -16.54
N THR A 172 0.96 -0.04 -17.14
CA THR A 172 0.21 0.53 -18.27
C THR A 172 -0.57 1.79 -17.85
N SER A 173 -0.91 1.91 -16.57
CA SER A 173 -1.63 3.05 -16.00
C SER A 173 -0.71 4.14 -15.44
N GLY A 174 0.58 4.12 -15.79
CA GLY A 174 1.54 5.17 -15.44
C GLY A 174 2.23 4.99 -14.09
N PHE A 175 2.22 3.79 -13.52
CA PHE A 175 2.90 3.49 -12.26
C PHE A 175 4.23 2.77 -12.47
N SER A 176 5.13 2.93 -11.51
CA SER A 176 6.36 2.14 -11.38
C SER A 176 6.23 1.17 -10.20
N SER A 177 6.50 -0.11 -10.44
CA SER A 177 6.51 -1.15 -9.39
C SER A 177 7.75 -1.07 -8.50
N TYR A 178 7.63 -1.41 -7.22
CA TYR A 178 8.79 -1.64 -6.37
C TYR A 178 9.19 -3.13 -6.36
N ALA A 179 10.47 -3.42 -6.58
CA ALA A 179 10.93 -4.80 -6.80
C ALA A 179 10.72 -5.71 -5.59
N CYS A 180 10.80 -5.18 -4.37
CA CYS A 180 10.71 -5.96 -3.13
C CYS A 180 9.27 -6.18 -2.64
N GLU A 181 8.28 -5.50 -3.22
CA GLU A 181 6.90 -5.51 -2.71
C GLU A 181 5.92 -5.58 -3.88
N TRP A 182 5.31 -6.74 -4.10
CA TRP A 182 4.39 -6.95 -5.23
C TRP A 182 3.14 -6.06 -5.21
N TRP A 183 2.79 -5.48 -4.07
CA TRP A 183 1.61 -4.62 -3.87
C TRP A 183 1.90 -3.13 -4.05
N HIS A 184 3.18 -2.72 -4.14
CA HIS A 184 3.61 -1.33 -4.00
C HIS A 184 3.87 -0.66 -5.34
N TYR A 185 3.18 0.46 -5.59
CA TYR A 185 3.26 1.19 -6.85
C TYR A 185 3.32 2.71 -6.63
N THR A 186 4.24 3.38 -7.30
CA THR A 186 4.38 4.84 -7.28
C THR A 186 4.06 5.42 -8.65
N LEU A 187 3.24 6.47 -8.71
CA LEU A 187 2.96 7.20 -9.95
C LEU A 187 4.25 7.77 -10.53
N THR A 188 4.55 7.49 -11.80
CA THR A 188 5.80 7.91 -12.43
C THR A 188 5.93 9.42 -12.53
N ASP A 189 4.87 10.09 -13.01
CA ASP A 189 4.81 11.56 -13.12
C ASP A 189 4.12 12.18 -11.88
N GLU A 190 4.67 11.91 -10.70
CA GLU A 190 4.10 12.41 -9.45
C GLU A 190 4.22 13.94 -9.31
N PRO A 191 3.21 14.63 -8.74
CA PRO A 191 3.21 16.08 -8.56
C PRO A 191 4.20 16.58 -7.49
N TYR A 192 4.68 15.70 -6.60
CA TYR A 192 5.42 16.08 -5.39
C TYR A 192 6.65 15.20 -5.12
N PRO A 193 7.56 15.00 -6.10
CA PRO A 193 8.63 13.99 -6.00
C PRO A 193 9.62 14.25 -4.84
N ASP A 194 9.77 15.50 -4.40
CA ASP A 194 10.70 15.90 -3.35
C ASP A 194 10.02 16.35 -2.04
N THR A 195 8.69 16.25 -1.94
CA THR A 195 7.93 16.76 -0.79
C THR A 195 7.33 15.64 0.05
N TYR A 196 7.83 15.50 1.29
CA TYR A 196 7.34 14.52 2.26
C TYR A 196 6.39 15.21 3.24
N PHE A 197 5.10 14.93 3.14
CA PHE A 197 4.05 15.56 3.95
C PHE A 197 3.84 14.85 5.29
N ASP A 198 3.38 15.59 6.30
CA ASP A 198 3.08 15.06 7.64
C ASP A 198 1.71 15.51 8.21
N PHE A 199 0.73 15.84 7.36
CA PHE A 199 -0.62 16.07 7.89
C PHE A 199 -1.30 14.74 8.21
N PRO A 200 -2.11 14.63 9.27
CA PRO A 200 -2.77 13.36 9.59
C PRO A 200 -3.82 12.99 8.53
N VAL A 201 -4.00 11.69 8.31
CA VAL A 201 -5.18 11.13 7.65
C VAL A 201 -6.33 11.23 8.64
N ALA A 202 -7.10 12.31 8.56
CA ALA A 202 -8.20 12.60 9.46
C ALA A 202 -9.46 12.91 8.68
N GLN A 203 -10.64 12.59 9.23
CA GLN A 203 -11.89 13.11 8.70
C GLN A 203 -11.83 14.64 8.69
N VAL A 204 -12.29 15.26 7.61
CA VAL A 204 -12.48 16.71 7.61
C VAL A 204 -13.55 17.01 8.65
N SER A 205 -13.18 17.67 9.74
CA SER A 205 -14.18 18.31 10.58
C SER A 205 -14.90 19.33 9.70
N LEU A 206 -16.18 19.08 9.41
CA LEU A 206 -17.08 20.14 8.97
C LEU A 206 -17.17 21.11 10.15
N GLY A 207 -16.34 22.14 10.13
CA GLY A 207 -16.39 23.29 11.02
C GLY A 207 -16.75 24.52 10.21
#